data_AF-A0A358N187-F1
#
_entry.id   AF-A0A358N187-F1
#
_cell.length_a   1.000
_cell.length_b   1.000
_cell.length_c   1.000
_cell.angle_alpha   90.00
_cell.angle_beta   90.00
_cell.angle_gamma   90.00
#
_symmetry.space_group_name_H-M   'P 1'
#
loop_
_entity.id
_entity.type
_entity.pdbx_description
1 polymer ?
#
loop_
_entity_poly.entity_id
_entity_poly.type
_entity_poly.pdbx_seq_one_letter_code
_entity_poly.pdbx_strand_id
1 'polypeptide(L)'
;MAKGLFTQGMCVLFRKPVDITELREQLKDFDCVGQHESMDDDDAPQTLVYDYAPETNGHLLVTPASAPWPDDMGDPDESPERFVAWSLGQYSPLAFPGCLERAGEQSWGWEDGGEKVKEHTAHIRLLISYVLGAEDASDHDDDVPLLPDDYEPLKELHFLSKAVATLLEMPDAVCYFNPGGEVLRDDDGLRRGMNYAWSHELPPLDMWTNVRLFRATEQWSLMDTVGNGQFDLPDLEAVYTTDDFEPSDIEGFLRSASLYMLQGGEQVEDGDTAEGPGDMNWMAMECIDALSDPPRPTIRWIPDNDKNPPEELLQRGSLPANEDEDFDEDHLTDEPFGEKPFVDPEFNDDDFLEDEAFLDDDLDGDDLDEDAPGNHP
;
A
#
# COMPACT_ATOMS: atom_id res chain seq x y z
N MET A 1 5.28 5.77 -0.65
CA MET A 1 4.81 5.34 0.68
C MET A 1 5.25 3.92 0.94
N ALA A 2 5.57 3.54 2.18
CA ALA A 2 5.96 2.17 2.54
C ALA A 2 4.76 1.34 3.00
N LYS A 3 4.91 0.01 3.04
CA LYS A 3 3.97 -0.89 3.74
C LYS A 3 3.95 -0.54 5.22
N GLY A 4 2.79 -0.63 5.86
CA GLY A 4 2.60 -0.21 7.25
C GLY A 4 1.40 -0.91 7.86
N LEU A 5 0.36 -0.15 8.21
CA LEU A 5 -0.93 -0.71 8.68
C LEU A 5 -1.56 -1.68 7.68
N PHE A 6 -1.32 -1.44 6.39
CA PHE A 6 -1.78 -2.28 5.29
C PHE A 6 -0.60 -2.72 4.43
N THR A 7 -0.68 -3.93 3.90
CA THR A 7 0.40 -4.57 3.12
C THR A 7 0.08 -4.58 1.63
N GLN A 8 -1.19 -4.77 1.28
CA GLN A 8 -1.72 -4.73 -0.07
C GLN A 8 -3.09 -4.06 -0.09
N GLY A 9 -3.46 -3.53 -1.25
CA GLY A 9 -4.77 -2.96 -1.47
C GLY A 9 -5.26 -3.08 -2.91
N MET A 10 -6.56 -3.29 -3.05
CA MET A 10 -7.26 -3.28 -4.34
C MET A 10 -8.61 -2.58 -4.17
N CYS A 11 -9.20 -2.17 -5.28
CA CYS A 11 -10.47 -1.50 -5.29
C CYS A 11 -11.37 -2.01 -6.42
N VAL A 12 -12.68 -2.02 -6.17
CA VAL A 12 -13.69 -2.17 -7.22
C VAL A 12 -14.56 -0.92 -7.22
N LEU A 13 -14.70 -0.31 -8.39
CA LEU A 13 -15.47 0.91 -8.58
C LEU A 13 -16.91 0.57 -8.95
N PHE A 14 -17.88 1.33 -8.44
CA PHE A 14 -19.30 1.06 -8.60
C PHE A 14 -20.09 2.29 -9.06
N ARG A 15 -21.15 2.06 -9.84
CA ARG A 15 -22.08 3.12 -10.30
C ARG A 15 -23.03 3.62 -9.22
N LYS A 16 -23.12 2.91 -8.10
CA LYS A 16 -23.95 3.25 -6.94
C LYS A 16 -23.38 2.61 -5.67
N PRO A 17 -23.67 3.15 -4.48
CA PRO A 17 -23.28 2.53 -3.22
C PRO A 17 -23.82 1.10 -3.10
N VAL A 18 -23.01 0.21 -2.53
CA VAL A 18 -23.35 -1.20 -2.28
C VAL A 18 -23.74 -1.37 -0.81
N ASP A 19 -24.86 -2.03 -0.55
CA ASP A 19 -25.30 -2.32 0.82
C ASP A 19 -24.38 -3.35 1.49
N ILE A 20 -24.08 -3.16 2.78
CA ILE A 20 -23.20 -4.05 3.54
C ILE A 20 -23.68 -5.51 3.56
N THR A 21 -25.01 -5.71 3.53
CA THR A 21 -25.63 -7.05 3.50
C THR A 21 -25.46 -7.70 2.14
N GLU A 22 -25.62 -6.92 1.07
CA GLU A 22 -25.37 -7.37 -0.30
C GLU A 22 -23.90 -7.74 -0.50
N LEU A 23 -22.99 -6.91 0.01
CA LEU A 23 -21.55 -7.17 0.00
C LEU A 23 -21.19 -8.46 0.74
N ARG A 24 -21.77 -8.68 1.94
CA ARG A 24 -21.55 -9.90 2.72
C ARG A 24 -22.05 -11.15 1.99
N GLU A 25 -23.22 -11.08 1.35
CA GLU A 25 -23.75 -12.20 0.54
C GLU A 25 -22.87 -12.48 -0.68
N GLN A 26 -22.35 -11.42 -1.33
CA GLN A 26 -21.46 -11.56 -2.48
C GLN A 26 -20.15 -12.26 -2.07
N LEU A 27 -19.63 -11.96 -0.87
CA LEU A 27 -18.40 -12.53 -0.33
C LEU A 27 -18.61 -13.75 0.60
N LYS A 28 -19.74 -14.46 0.49
CA LYS A 28 -20.08 -15.60 1.39
C LYS A 28 -19.10 -16.77 1.39
N ASP A 29 -18.26 -16.88 0.35
CA ASP A 29 -17.23 -17.92 0.24
C ASP A 29 -15.94 -17.55 1.00
N PHE A 30 -15.90 -16.35 1.60
CA PHE A 30 -14.86 -15.89 2.51
C PHE A 30 -15.36 -15.97 3.96
N ASP A 31 -14.48 -16.31 4.90
CA ASP A 31 -14.86 -16.47 6.31
C ASP A 31 -14.91 -15.10 7.00
N CYS A 32 -16.13 -14.61 7.27
CA CYS A 32 -16.36 -13.30 7.89
C CYS A 32 -16.23 -13.42 9.40
N VAL A 33 -15.15 -12.89 9.96
CA VAL A 33 -14.86 -12.95 11.40
C VAL A 33 -15.36 -11.75 12.19
N GLY A 34 -15.67 -10.64 11.51
CA GLY A 34 -16.13 -9.44 12.19
C GLY A 34 -16.69 -8.36 11.29
N GLN A 35 -17.15 -7.30 11.95
CA GLN A 35 -17.55 -6.05 11.33
C GLN A 35 -17.16 -4.91 12.27
N HIS A 36 -16.51 -3.89 11.72
CA HIS A 36 -16.18 -2.65 12.43
C HIS A 36 -17.08 -1.52 11.93
N GLU A 37 -17.45 -0.61 12.84
CA GLU A 37 -18.18 0.61 12.53
C GLU A 37 -17.23 1.80 12.67
N SER A 38 -17.23 2.70 11.70
CA SER A 38 -16.57 3.99 11.80
C SER A 38 -17.59 5.01 12.31
N MET A 39 -17.23 5.72 13.38
CA MET A 39 -18.07 6.78 13.92
C MET A 39 -17.88 8.13 13.22
N ASP A 40 -16.75 8.29 12.53
CA ASP A 40 -16.29 9.57 11.99
C ASP A 40 -16.22 9.59 10.45
N ASP A 41 -16.40 8.45 9.77
CA ASP A 41 -16.41 8.37 8.30
C ASP A 41 -17.83 8.09 7.79
N ASP A 42 -18.56 9.18 7.47
CA ASP A 42 -19.93 9.12 6.94
C ASP A 42 -20.00 8.41 5.57
N ASP A 43 -18.92 8.49 4.78
CA ASP A 43 -18.88 7.91 3.43
C ASP A 43 -18.61 6.41 3.48
N ALA A 44 -17.82 5.93 4.46
CA ALA A 44 -17.48 4.53 4.68
C ALA A 44 -17.72 4.07 6.13
N PRO A 45 -18.99 4.02 6.59
CA PRO A 45 -19.33 3.82 8.00
C PRO A 45 -19.08 2.41 8.52
N GLN A 46 -18.84 1.43 7.64
CA GLN A 46 -18.73 0.02 8.03
C GLN A 46 -17.63 -0.69 7.25
N THR A 47 -16.89 -1.56 7.92
CA THR A 47 -15.88 -2.44 7.33
C THR A 47 -16.16 -3.88 7.72
N LEU A 48 -16.22 -4.77 6.74
CA LEU A 48 -16.28 -6.22 6.97
C LEU A 48 -14.86 -6.76 7.13
N VAL A 49 -14.68 -7.67 8.09
CA VAL A 49 -13.40 -8.30 8.39
C VAL A 49 -13.51 -9.78 8.05
N TYR A 50 -12.60 -10.25 7.20
CA TYR A 50 -12.51 -11.64 6.76
C TYR A 50 -11.15 -12.23 7.10
N ASP A 51 -11.12 -13.53 7.38
CA ASP A 51 -9.86 -14.25 7.55
C ASP A 51 -9.12 -14.39 6.21
N TYR A 52 -7.83 -14.08 6.23
CA TYR A 52 -6.90 -14.35 5.14
C TYR A 52 -5.83 -15.37 5.56
N ALA A 53 -5.13 -15.12 6.67
CA ALA A 53 -4.05 -15.93 7.21
C ALA A 53 -4.14 -15.95 8.75
N PRO A 54 -5.09 -16.71 9.33
CA PRO A 54 -5.37 -16.68 10.77
C PRO A 54 -4.16 -17.06 11.64
N GLU A 55 -3.25 -17.91 11.12
CA GLU A 55 -2.01 -18.31 11.77
C GLU A 55 -1.03 -17.15 12.04
N THR A 56 -1.11 -16.08 11.24
CA THR A 56 -0.27 -14.88 11.36
C THR A 56 -1.09 -13.63 11.61
N ASN A 57 -2.36 -13.78 12.03
CA ASN A 57 -3.30 -12.67 12.26
C ASN A 57 -3.59 -11.82 11.01
N GLY A 58 -3.49 -12.41 9.82
CA GLY A 58 -3.76 -11.75 8.55
C GLY A 58 -5.25 -11.66 8.24
N HIS A 59 -5.73 -10.44 8.03
CA HIS A 59 -7.13 -10.13 7.75
C HIS A 59 -7.30 -9.42 6.42
N LEU A 60 -8.41 -9.71 5.74
CA LEU A 60 -8.95 -8.92 4.64
C LEU A 60 -10.02 -7.98 5.17
N LEU A 61 -9.80 -6.69 4.98
CA LEU A 61 -10.73 -5.62 5.29
C LEU A 61 -11.44 -5.18 4.02
N VAL A 62 -12.77 -5.24 4.04
CA VAL A 62 -13.61 -4.85 2.90
C VAL A 62 -14.52 -3.70 3.32
N THR A 63 -14.25 -2.53 2.77
CA THR A 63 -14.87 -1.27 3.19
C THR A 63 -15.61 -0.64 2.01
N PRO A 64 -16.95 -0.75 1.94
CA PRO A 64 -17.75 -0.01 0.97
C PRO A 64 -17.78 1.48 1.33
N ALA A 65 -17.58 2.32 0.33
CA ALA A 65 -17.68 3.76 0.41
C ALA A 65 -18.79 4.26 -0.54
N SER A 66 -19.62 5.16 -0.05
CA SER A 66 -20.75 5.74 -0.78
C SER A 66 -20.38 6.98 -1.61
N ALA A 67 -19.11 7.39 -1.56
CA ALA A 67 -18.53 8.46 -2.35
C ALA A 67 -17.61 7.94 -3.48
N PRO A 68 -17.36 8.76 -4.53
CA PRO A 68 -16.34 8.48 -5.54
C PRO A 68 -14.95 8.27 -4.91
N TRP A 69 -14.07 7.61 -5.65
CA TRP A 69 -12.67 7.51 -5.27
C TRP A 69 -12.06 8.92 -5.14
N PRO A 70 -11.47 9.28 -3.98
CA PRO A 70 -10.89 10.59 -3.78
C PRO A 70 -9.48 10.60 -4.37
N ASP A 71 -9.34 11.01 -5.63
CA ASP A 71 -8.05 10.99 -6.32
C ASP A 71 -7.10 12.13 -5.87
N ASP A 72 -7.56 13.04 -5.02
CA ASP A 72 -6.73 14.05 -4.36
C ASP A 72 -6.40 13.63 -2.92
N MET A 73 -5.26 14.12 -2.41
CA MET A 73 -4.85 13.85 -1.02
C MET A 73 -5.79 14.50 0.01
N GLY A 74 -6.58 15.49 -0.40
CA GLY A 74 -7.19 16.44 0.51
C GLY A 74 -6.21 17.49 1.00
N ASP A 75 -6.76 18.51 1.65
CA ASP A 75 -6.03 19.53 2.38
C ASP A 75 -6.02 19.17 3.88
N PRO A 76 -4.87 19.28 4.59
CA PRO A 76 -4.78 18.93 6.00
C PRO A 76 -5.63 19.83 6.92
N ASP A 77 -5.97 21.04 6.50
CA ASP A 77 -6.82 21.97 7.25
C ASP A 77 -8.30 21.86 6.82
N GLU A 78 -8.58 21.72 5.51
CA GLU A 78 -9.97 21.69 5.01
C GLU A 78 -10.60 20.30 5.00
N SER A 79 -9.80 19.24 4.85
CA SER A 79 -10.24 17.84 4.80
C SER A 79 -9.24 16.91 5.52
N PRO A 80 -9.03 17.12 6.83
CA PRO A 80 -8.01 16.39 7.61
C PRO A 80 -8.20 14.87 7.57
N GLU A 81 -9.44 14.39 7.60
CA GLU A 81 -9.76 12.95 7.57
C GLU A 81 -9.26 12.28 6.29
N ARG A 82 -9.46 12.92 5.13
CA ARG A 82 -8.98 12.42 3.84
C ARG A 82 -7.45 12.41 3.77
N PHE A 83 -6.83 13.50 4.24
CA PHE A 83 -5.37 13.61 4.30
C PHE A 83 -4.78 12.48 5.16
N VAL A 84 -5.32 12.28 6.36
CA VAL A 84 -4.92 11.19 7.26
C VAL A 84 -5.17 9.82 6.63
N ALA A 85 -6.32 9.60 5.98
CA ALA A 85 -6.64 8.34 5.32
C ALA A 85 -5.63 7.99 4.20
N TRP A 86 -5.21 8.98 3.41
CA TRP A 86 -4.11 8.82 2.45
C TRP A 86 -2.79 8.52 3.14
N SER A 87 -2.39 9.30 4.15
CA SER A 87 -1.13 9.11 4.87
C SER A 87 -1.03 7.76 5.57
N LEU A 88 -2.15 7.19 6.02
CA LEU A 88 -2.21 5.88 6.66
C LEU A 88 -2.39 4.71 5.67
N GLY A 89 -2.42 4.97 4.36
CA GLY A 89 -2.55 3.94 3.34
C GLY A 89 -3.95 3.32 3.24
N GLN A 90 -4.99 3.97 3.77
CA GLN A 90 -6.36 3.48 3.70
C GLN A 90 -6.92 3.48 2.26
N TYR A 91 -6.32 4.23 1.35
CA TYR A 91 -6.59 4.18 -0.09
C TYR A 91 -5.64 3.25 -0.84
N SER A 92 -5.22 2.16 -0.19
CA SER A 92 -4.18 1.21 -0.57
C SER A 92 -2.77 1.65 -0.17
N PRO A 93 -1.94 0.73 0.36
CA PRO A 93 -0.51 0.97 0.48
C PRO A 93 0.08 1.19 -0.91
N LEU A 94 1.19 1.95 -0.96
CA LEU A 94 1.93 2.30 -2.18
C LEU A 94 1.17 3.18 -3.19
N ALA A 95 -0.12 3.44 -2.98
CA ALA A 95 -0.88 4.37 -3.79
C ALA A 95 -0.43 5.81 -3.55
N PHE A 96 -0.58 6.65 -4.57
CA PHE A 96 -0.34 8.08 -4.47
C PHE A 96 -1.51 8.85 -5.09
N PRO A 97 -1.84 10.05 -4.60
CA PRO A 97 -2.86 10.91 -5.20
C PRO A 97 -2.68 11.05 -6.73
N GLY A 98 -3.78 11.09 -7.46
CA GLY A 98 -3.85 11.09 -8.92
C GLY A 98 -3.68 9.71 -9.57
N CYS A 99 -3.62 8.64 -8.78
CA CYS A 99 -3.41 7.29 -9.30
C CYS A 99 -4.56 6.81 -10.18
N LEU A 100 -5.80 7.24 -9.92
CA LEU A 100 -6.93 6.85 -10.75
C LEU A 100 -6.91 7.56 -12.11
N GLU A 101 -6.60 8.86 -12.12
CA GLU A 101 -6.38 9.64 -13.35
C GLU A 101 -5.28 9.02 -14.20
N ARG A 102 -4.08 8.78 -13.62
CA ARG A 102 -2.95 8.17 -14.32
C ARG A 102 -3.26 6.77 -14.84
N ALA A 103 -3.96 5.94 -14.05
CA ALA A 103 -4.40 4.61 -14.49
C ALA A 103 -5.38 4.68 -15.67
N GLY A 104 -6.24 5.71 -15.70
CA GLY A 104 -7.15 6.00 -16.81
C GLY A 104 -6.42 6.44 -18.08
N GLU A 105 -5.45 7.35 -17.97
CA GLU A 105 -4.65 7.84 -19.10
C GLU A 105 -3.76 6.75 -19.72
N GLN A 106 -3.29 5.81 -18.90
CA GLN A 106 -2.37 4.74 -19.29
C GLN A 106 -3.07 3.37 -19.34
N SER A 107 -4.37 3.34 -19.68
CA SER A 107 -5.18 2.11 -19.71
C SER A 107 -5.04 1.31 -21.02
N TRP A 108 -3.81 0.99 -21.42
CA TRP A 108 -3.53 0.32 -22.71
C TRP A 108 -4.20 -1.07 -22.85
N GLY A 109 -4.32 -1.80 -21.74
CA GLY A 109 -4.97 -3.11 -21.69
C GLY A 109 -6.50 -3.06 -21.70
N TRP A 110 -7.10 -1.88 -21.61
CA TRP A 110 -8.55 -1.67 -21.66
C TRP A 110 -8.86 -0.29 -22.25
N GLU A 111 -9.00 -0.23 -23.58
CA GLU A 111 -9.14 1.02 -24.36
C GLU A 111 -10.21 1.99 -23.82
N ASP A 112 -11.35 1.47 -23.37
CA ASP A 112 -12.45 2.28 -22.83
C ASP A 112 -12.27 2.65 -21.34
N GLY A 113 -11.22 2.16 -20.67
CA GLY A 113 -11.07 2.22 -19.22
C GLY A 113 -11.09 3.62 -18.65
N GLY A 114 -10.34 4.55 -19.27
CA GLY A 114 -10.30 5.95 -18.86
C GLY A 114 -11.64 6.69 -19.00
N GLU A 115 -12.54 6.25 -19.87
CA GLU A 115 -13.90 6.82 -19.95
C GLU A 115 -14.88 6.10 -19.03
N LYS A 116 -14.76 4.77 -18.92
CA LYS A 116 -15.63 3.92 -18.11
C LYS A 116 -15.49 4.22 -16.62
N VAL A 117 -14.28 4.47 -16.16
CA VAL A 117 -13.98 4.82 -14.77
C VAL A 117 -14.82 6.01 -14.31
N LYS A 118 -15.12 6.98 -15.18
CA LYS A 118 -15.91 8.19 -14.84
C LYS A 118 -17.37 7.90 -14.49
N GLU A 119 -17.86 6.69 -14.77
CA GLU A 119 -19.22 6.25 -14.40
C GLU A 119 -19.35 5.93 -12.89
N HIS A 120 -18.23 5.81 -12.16
CA HIS A 120 -18.28 5.45 -10.75
C HIS A 120 -18.75 6.60 -9.86
N THR A 121 -19.52 6.27 -8.83
CA THR A 121 -19.95 7.20 -7.78
C THR A 121 -19.71 6.64 -6.37
N ALA A 122 -19.24 5.41 -6.30
CA ALA A 122 -18.99 4.65 -5.09
C ALA A 122 -17.84 3.69 -5.36
N HIS A 123 -17.23 3.17 -4.31
CA HIS A 123 -16.15 2.21 -4.44
C HIS A 123 -16.09 1.27 -3.25
N ILE A 124 -15.47 0.11 -3.43
CA ILE A 124 -15.20 -0.84 -2.35
C ILE A 124 -13.69 -1.02 -2.26
N ARG A 125 -13.12 -0.73 -1.10
CA ARG A 125 -11.70 -0.92 -0.80
C ARG A 125 -11.51 -2.31 -0.21
N LEU A 126 -10.45 -3.00 -0.64
CA LEU A 126 -10.02 -4.28 -0.13
C LEU A 126 -8.57 -4.13 0.34
N LEU A 127 -8.30 -4.31 1.62
CA LEU A 127 -6.97 -4.13 2.21
C LEU A 127 -6.57 -5.37 3.01
N ILE A 128 -5.30 -5.75 2.94
CA ILE A 128 -4.73 -6.77 3.83
C ILE A 128 -4.01 -6.08 4.98
N SER A 129 -4.23 -6.57 6.21
CA SER A 129 -3.57 -6.10 7.43
C SER A 129 -3.28 -7.27 8.39
N TYR A 130 -2.16 -7.19 9.10
CA TYR A 130 -1.76 -8.16 10.14
C TYR A 130 -1.87 -7.63 11.57
N VAL A 131 -2.09 -6.31 11.72
CA VAL A 131 -2.05 -5.62 13.02
C VAL A 131 -3.44 -5.42 13.64
N LEU A 132 -4.49 -5.89 12.97
CA LEU A 132 -5.86 -5.77 13.48
C LEU A 132 -6.03 -6.60 14.76
N GLY A 133 -6.43 -5.94 15.86
CA GLY A 133 -6.69 -6.62 17.12
C GLY A 133 -5.44 -7.11 17.86
N ALA A 134 -4.23 -6.69 17.45
CA ALA A 134 -3.06 -6.83 18.30
C ALA A 134 -3.29 -5.99 19.56
N GLU A 135 -3.31 -6.63 20.73
CA GLU A 135 -3.46 -5.95 22.02
C GLU A 135 -2.40 -4.85 22.14
N ASP A 136 -2.81 -3.69 22.70
CA ASP A 136 -1.98 -2.49 22.79
C ASP A 136 -0.54 -2.83 23.17
N ALA A 137 0.41 -2.40 22.34
CA ALA A 137 1.85 -2.44 22.64
C ALA A 137 2.23 -1.58 23.87
N SER A 138 1.25 -1.10 24.65
CA SER A 138 1.45 -0.36 25.89
C SER A 138 1.87 -1.24 27.06
N ASP A 139 1.80 -2.57 26.96
CA ASP A 139 2.10 -3.44 28.10
C ASP A 139 3.49 -4.11 28.08
N HIS A 140 4.26 -4.07 26.99
CA HIS A 140 5.68 -4.45 27.00
C HIS A 140 6.47 -3.75 25.88
N ASP A 141 7.73 -3.37 26.15
CA ASP A 141 8.74 -2.73 25.28
C ASP A 141 9.09 -3.51 23.97
N ASP A 142 8.24 -4.44 23.52
CA ASP A 142 8.44 -5.22 22.30
C ASP A 142 7.57 -4.64 21.18
N ASP A 143 8.21 -3.93 20.24
CA ASP A 143 7.60 -3.46 18.98
C ASP A 143 6.89 -4.64 18.28
N VAL A 144 5.55 -4.66 18.27
CA VAL A 144 4.79 -5.67 17.52
C VAL A 144 5.12 -5.50 16.03
N PRO A 145 5.71 -6.52 15.37
CA PRO A 145 6.09 -6.39 13.96
C PRO A 145 4.87 -6.09 13.09
N LEU A 146 4.94 -5.04 12.26
CA LEU A 146 3.86 -4.67 11.33
C LEU A 146 3.61 -5.75 10.26
N LEU A 147 4.64 -6.56 9.98
CA LEU A 147 4.65 -7.62 8.97
C LEU A 147 5.18 -8.91 9.61
N PRO A 148 4.51 -10.06 9.41
CA PRO A 148 5.08 -11.36 9.75
C PRO A 148 6.36 -11.64 8.94
N ASP A 149 7.33 -12.35 9.53
CA ASP A 149 8.59 -12.72 8.85
C ASP A 149 8.38 -13.57 7.60
N ASP A 150 7.30 -14.35 7.55
CA ASP A 150 6.94 -15.27 6.47
C ASP A 150 5.82 -14.74 5.57
N TYR A 151 5.55 -13.42 5.60
CA TYR A 151 4.56 -12.83 4.71
C TYR A 151 4.96 -13.02 3.23
N GLU A 152 3.96 -13.27 2.38
CA GLU A 152 4.17 -13.57 0.97
C GLU A 152 3.29 -12.65 0.10
N PRO A 153 3.86 -11.58 -0.51
CA PRO A 153 3.09 -10.61 -1.28
C PRO A 153 2.22 -11.21 -2.40
N LEU A 154 2.72 -12.26 -3.05
CA LEU A 154 1.99 -12.93 -4.13
C LEU A 154 0.74 -13.65 -3.62
N LYS A 155 0.79 -14.23 -2.42
CA LYS A 155 -0.37 -14.89 -1.82
C LYS A 155 -1.45 -13.85 -1.49
N GLU A 156 -1.06 -12.69 -0.97
CA GLU A 156 -1.98 -11.59 -0.64
C GLU A 156 -2.67 -11.07 -1.90
N LEU A 157 -1.89 -10.76 -2.96
CA LEU A 157 -2.42 -10.26 -4.21
C LEU A 157 -3.34 -11.27 -4.91
N HIS A 158 -3.00 -12.57 -4.86
CA HIS A 158 -3.90 -13.62 -5.36
C HIS A 158 -5.21 -13.69 -4.57
N PHE A 159 -5.14 -13.58 -3.24
CA PHE A 159 -6.32 -13.59 -2.39
C PHE A 159 -7.22 -12.38 -2.65
N LEU A 160 -6.64 -11.17 -2.70
CA LEU A 160 -7.35 -9.95 -3.07
C LEU A 160 -7.98 -10.06 -4.47
N SER A 161 -7.23 -10.58 -5.45
CA SER A 161 -7.73 -10.74 -6.81
C SER A 161 -8.95 -11.67 -6.88
N LYS A 162 -9.01 -12.70 -6.02
CA LYS A 162 -10.17 -13.57 -5.90
C LYS A 162 -11.38 -12.78 -5.36
N ALA A 163 -11.20 -12.00 -4.29
CA ALA A 163 -12.29 -11.19 -3.73
C ALA A 163 -12.79 -10.14 -4.73
N VAL A 164 -11.87 -9.44 -5.41
CA VAL A 164 -12.17 -8.50 -6.50
C VAL A 164 -12.96 -9.17 -7.61
N ALA A 165 -12.53 -10.35 -8.08
CA ALA A 165 -13.24 -11.07 -9.15
C ALA A 165 -14.67 -11.44 -8.73
N THR A 166 -14.90 -11.76 -7.46
CA THR A 166 -16.23 -11.99 -6.91
C THR A 166 -17.06 -10.70 -6.90
N LEU A 167 -16.50 -9.56 -6.51
CA LEU A 167 -17.22 -8.27 -6.51
C LEU A 167 -17.56 -7.76 -7.91
N LEU A 168 -16.72 -8.06 -8.91
CA LEU A 168 -16.95 -7.67 -10.30
C LEU A 168 -18.16 -8.36 -10.95
N GLU A 169 -18.67 -9.45 -10.36
CA GLU A 169 -19.90 -10.10 -10.81
C GLU A 169 -21.15 -9.29 -10.49
N MET A 170 -21.04 -8.27 -9.63
CA MET A 170 -22.16 -7.44 -9.25
C MET A 170 -22.60 -6.53 -10.41
N PRO A 171 -23.92 -6.35 -10.67
CA PRO A 171 -24.41 -5.62 -11.84
C PRO A 171 -23.94 -4.16 -11.95
N ASP A 172 -23.69 -3.50 -10.82
CA ASP A 172 -23.30 -2.09 -10.77
C ASP A 172 -21.79 -1.89 -10.69
N ALA A 173 -20.99 -2.97 -10.71
CA ALA A 173 -19.55 -2.88 -10.82
C ALA A 173 -19.16 -2.23 -12.16
N VAL A 174 -18.23 -1.29 -12.09
CA VAL A 174 -17.66 -0.58 -13.25
C VAL A 174 -16.40 -1.31 -13.68
N CYS A 175 -15.43 -1.45 -12.79
CA CYS A 175 -14.14 -2.08 -13.06
C CYS A 175 -13.35 -2.37 -11.78
N TYR A 176 -12.34 -3.21 -11.94
CA TYR A 176 -11.25 -3.37 -11.00
C TYR A 176 -10.28 -2.20 -11.16
N PHE A 177 -9.82 -1.69 -10.03
CA PHE A 177 -8.77 -0.70 -9.91
C PHE A 177 -7.72 -1.18 -8.92
N ASN A 178 -6.46 -1.24 -9.34
CA ASN A 178 -5.31 -1.39 -8.45
C ASN A 178 -4.66 -0.02 -8.23
N PRO A 179 -4.83 0.61 -7.05
CA PRO A 179 -4.24 1.92 -6.80
C PRO A 179 -2.71 1.89 -6.72
N GLY A 180 -2.13 0.83 -6.10
CA GLY A 180 -0.68 0.70 -5.96
C GLY A 180 0.03 0.34 -7.28
N GLY A 181 -0.69 -0.25 -8.23
CA GLY A 181 -0.19 -0.58 -9.56
C GLY A 181 -0.65 0.34 -10.69
N GLU A 182 -1.53 1.29 -10.42
CA GLU A 182 -2.20 2.13 -11.42
C GLU A 182 -2.84 1.31 -12.57
N VAL A 183 -3.51 0.20 -12.23
CA VAL A 183 -4.14 -0.71 -13.21
C VAL A 183 -5.66 -0.59 -13.19
N LEU A 184 -6.26 -0.50 -14.37
CA LEU A 184 -7.71 -0.65 -14.57
C LEU A 184 -8.03 -1.85 -15.47
N ARG A 185 -8.99 -2.69 -15.07
CA ARG A 185 -9.54 -3.76 -15.92
C ARG A 185 -11.04 -3.94 -15.70
N ASP A 186 -11.75 -4.28 -16.77
CA ASP A 186 -13.10 -4.83 -16.67
C ASP A 186 -13.06 -6.29 -16.19
N ASP A 187 -14.24 -6.86 -15.91
CA ASP A 187 -14.39 -8.26 -15.46
C ASP A 187 -13.74 -9.26 -16.43
N ASP A 188 -14.04 -9.12 -17.72
CA ASP A 188 -13.49 -9.98 -18.76
C ASP A 188 -11.96 -9.86 -18.87
N GLY A 189 -11.42 -8.64 -18.81
CA GLY A 189 -9.98 -8.37 -18.85
C GLY A 189 -9.25 -8.99 -17.67
N LEU A 190 -9.75 -8.77 -16.45
CA LEU A 190 -9.17 -9.36 -15.24
C LEU A 190 -9.20 -10.89 -15.31
N ARG A 191 -10.37 -11.49 -15.61
CA ARG A 191 -10.51 -12.95 -15.71
C ARG A 191 -9.58 -13.55 -16.75
N ARG A 192 -9.45 -12.93 -17.94
CA ARG A 192 -8.54 -13.42 -18.98
C ARG A 192 -7.09 -13.36 -18.52
N GLY A 193 -6.66 -12.24 -17.93
CA GLY A 193 -5.29 -12.09 -17.44
C GLY A 193 -4.94 -13.07 -16.33
N MET A 194 -5.81 -13.22 -15.34
CA MET A 194 -5.65 -14.20 -14.25
C MET A 194 -5.58 -15.63 -14.78
N ASN A 195 -6.49 -16.01 -15.71
CA ASN A 195 -6.49 -17.34 -16.31
C ASN A 195 -5.25 -17.61 -17.15
N TYR A 196 -4.78 -16.61 -17.91
CA TYR A 196 -3.55 -16.72 -18.69
C TYR A 196 -2.36 -17.02 -17.79
N ALA A 197 -2.17 -16.21 -16.75
CA ALA A 197 -1.10 -16.35 -15.78
C ALA A 197 -1.13 -17.73 -15.09
N TRP A 198 -2.31 -18.14 -14.62
CA TRP A 198 -2.52 -19.48 -14.04
C TRP A 198 -2.14 -20.60 -15.00
N SER A 199 -2.58 -20.52 -16.27
CA SER A 199 -2.31 -21.56 -17.27
C SER A 199 -0.84 -21.69 -17.69
N HIS A 200 -0.03 -20.66 -17.42
CA HIS A 200 1.40 -20.63 -17.73
C HIS A 200 2.28 -20.70 -16.47
N GLU A 201 1.68 -20.89 -15.29
CA GLU A 201 2.40 -20.90 -14.00
C GLU A 201 3.21 -19.62 -13.75
N LEU A 202 2.65 -18.48 -14.17
CA LEU A 202 3.24 -17.15 -14.01
C LEU A 202 2.42 -16.31 -13.01
N PRO A 203 3.06 -15.38 -12.29
CA PRO A 203 2.31 -14.33 -11.60
C PRO A 203 1.62 -13.42 -12.63
N PRO A 204 0.35 -13.01 -12.39
CA PRO A 204 -0.41 -12.11 -13.28
C PRO A 204 0.08 -10.65 -13.16
N LEU A 205 1.36 -10.39 -13.45
CA LEU A 205 1.97 -9.07 -13.35
C LEU A 205 1.16 -8.01 -14.10
N ASP A 206 0.65 -8.31 -15.30
CA ASP A 206 -0.11 -7.36 -16.12
C ASP A 206 -1.47 -6.94 -15.53
N MET A 207 -1.93 -7.66 -14.51
CA MET A 207 -3.13 -7.31 -13.72
C MET A 207 -2.77 -6.50 -12.49
N TRP A 208 -1.52 -6.53 -12.03
CA TRP A 208 -1.10 -5.89 -10.78
C TRP A 208 -0.18 -4.71 -10.99
N THR A 209 0.52 -4.63 -12.12
CA THR A 209 1.43 -3.55 -12.46
C THR A 209 1.08 -2.97 -13.82
N ASN A 210 1.20 -1.66 -13.94
CA ASN A 210 1.05 -0.97 -15.20
C ASN A 210 2.41 -0.73 -15.87
N VAL A 211 2.41 -0.61 -17.18
CA VAL A 211 3.55 -0.11 -17.95
C VAL A 211 3.08 1.15 -18.68
N ARG A 212 3.69 2.29 -18.37
CA ARG A 212 3.27 3.59 -18.88
C ARG A 212 4.26 4.07 -19.93
N LEU A 213 3.76 4.83 -20.90
CA LEU A 213 4.57 5.37 -21.99
C LEU A 213 4.49 6.90 -21.99
N PHE A 214 5.67 7.52 -21.99
CA PHE A 214 5.83 8.97 -22.04
C PHE A 214 6.74 9.35 -23.20
N ARG A 215 6.37 10.45 -23.87
CA ARG A 215 7.27 11.13 -24.79
C ARG A 215 8.09 12.14 -24.01
N ALA A 216 9.30 11.77 -23.62
CA ALA A 216 10.18 12.62 -22.81
C ALA A 216 10.68 13.84 -23.60
N THR A 217 11.06 13.66 -24.87
CA THR A 217 11.42 14.74 -25.79
C THR A 217 10.93 14.42 -27.21
N GLU A 218 11.30 15.23 -28.22
CA GLU A 218 11.02 14.88 -29.61
C GLU A 218 11.71 13.58 -30.05
N GLN A 219 12.85 13.21 -29.45
CA GLN A 219 13.68 12.07 -29.88
C GLN A 219 13.76 10.94 -28.84
N TRP A 220 13.34 11.21 -27.60
CA TRP A 220 13.46 10.28 -26.48
C TRP A 220 12.09 9.94 -25.92
N SER A 221 11.94 8.65 -25.60
CA SER A 221 10.80 8.08 -24.90
C SER A 221 11.25 7.56 -23.54
N LEU A 222 10.33 7.57 -22.60
CA LEU A 222 10.44 6.93 -21.29
C LEU A 222 9.29 5.93 -21.19
N MET A 223 9.60 4.69 -20.80
CA MET A 223 8.60 3.76 -20.30
C MET A 223 8.94 3.41 -18.87
N ASP A 224 7.93 3.23 -18.04
CA ASP A 224 8.14 2.77 -16.67
C ASP A 224 7.11 1.74 -16.24
N THR A 225 7.45 0.97 -15.22
CA THR A 225 6.48 0.16 -14.48
C THR A 225 5.95 0.95 -13.30
N VAL A 226 4.70 0.67 -12.91
CA VAL A 226 4.15 1.07 -11.62
C VAL A 226 3.57 -0.15 -10.93
N GLY A 227 4.00 -0.38 -9.69
CA GLY A 227 3.41 -1.38 -8.82
C GLY A 227 4.31 -2.55 -8.46
N ASN A 228 5.57 -2.58 -8.91
CA ASN A 228 6.52 -3.61 -8.47
C ASN A 228 6.75 -3.56 -6.95
N GLY A 229 6.57 -2.38 -6.33
CA GLY A 229 6.64 -2.22 -4.88
C GLY A 229 5.67 -3.11 -4.11
N GLN A 230 4.57 -3.57 -4.74
CA GLN A 230 3.67 -4.54 -4.12
C GLN A 230 4.40 -5.86 -3.81
N PHE A 231 5.43 -6.20 -4.58
CA PHE A 231 6.30 -7.37 -4.39
C PHE A 231 7.63 -7.04 -3.69
N ASP A 232 7.76 -5.85 -3.10
CA ASP A 232 8.98 -5.38 -2.45
C ASP A 232 10.18 -5.25 -3.40
N LEU A 233 9.87 -4.92 -4.65
CA LEU A 233 10.84 -4.66 -5.71
C LEU A 233 10.76 -3.20 -6.15
N PRO A 234 11.88 -2.60 -6.60
CA PRO A 234 11.82 -1.31 -7.27
C PRO A 234 11.01 -1.42 -8.57
N ASP A 235 10.40 -0.32 -8.95
CA ASP A 235 9.84 -0.19 -10.30
C ASP A 235 10.98 -0.09 -11.33
N LEU A 236 10.66 -0.28 -12.60
CA LEU A 236 11.65 -0.27 -13.68
C LEU A 236 11.36 0.88 -14.62
N GLU A 237 12.42 1.48 -15.15
CA GLU A 237 12.33 2.51 -16.19
C GLU A 237 13.17 2.09 -17.40
N ALA A 238 12.77 2.51 -18.59
CA ALA A 238 13.55 2.39 -19.81
C ALA A 238 13.59 3.74 -20.51
N VAL A 239 14.79 4.26 -20.74
CA VAL A 239 15.02 5.49 -21.50
C VAL A 239 15.65 5.14 -22.83
N TYR A 240 14.97 5.49 -23.92
CA TYR A 240 15.38 5.07 -25.26
C TYR A 240 15.00 6.07 -26.33
N THR A 241 15.66 6.00 -27.49
CA THR A 241 15.30 6.86 -28.62
C THR A 241 14.08 6.33 -29.35
N THR A 242 13.08 7.20 -29.54
CA THR A 242 11.75 6.84 -30.03
C THR A 242 11.74 6.09 -31.36
N ASP A 243 12.68 6.40 -32.27
CA ASP A 243 12.69 5.83 -33.63
C ASP A 243 13.46 4.50 -33.75
N ASP A 244 14.21 4.11 -32.72
CA ASP A 244 15.09 2.93 -32.77
C ASP A 244 14.45 1.66 -32.19
N PHE A 245 13.38 1.81 -31.41
CA PHE A 245 12.78 0.70 -30.66
C PHE A 245 11.25 0.71 -30.76
N GLU A 246 10.66 -0.48 -30.91
CA GLU A 246 9.22 -0.66 -30.84
C GLU A 246 8.76 -0.66 -29.36
N PRO A 247 7.73 0.13 -28.99
CA PRO A 247 7.28 0.21 -27.60
C PRO A 247 6.90 -1.14 -26.97
N SER A 248 6.36 -2.07 -27.76
CA SER A 248 6.00 -3.42 -27.28
C SER A 248 7.21 -4.25 -26.88
N ASP A 249 8.36 -4.04 -27.53
CA ASP A 249 9.59 -4.76 -27.19
C ASP A 249 10.16 -4.23 -25.86
N ILE A 250 10.07 -2.91 -25.65
CA ILE A 250 10.45 -2.28 -24.38
C ILE A 250 9.53 -2.73 -23.25
N GLU A 251 8.20 -2.76 -23.46
CA GLU A 251 7.25 -3.30 -22.48
C GLU A 251 7.60 -4.76 -22.12
N GLY A 252 7.82 -5.61 -23.13
CA GLY A 252 8.19 -7.01 -22.93
C GLY A 252 9.48 -7.18 -22.14
N PHE A 253 10.47 -6.32 -22.38
CA PHE A 253 11.72 -6.26 -21.62
C PHE A 253 11.48 -5.89 -20.15
N LEU A 254 10.75 -4.81 -19.87
CA LEU A 254 10.42 -4.40 -18.50
C LEU A 254 9.65 -5.47 -17.74
N ARG A 255 8.63 -6.08 -18.35
CA ARG A 255 7.85 -7.16 -17.71
C ARG A 255 8.70 -8.39 -17.41
N SER A 256 9.61 -8.74 -18.33
CA SER A 256 10.52 -9.87 -18.16
C SER A 256 11.56 -9.61 -17.08
N ALA A 257 12.08 -8.38 -16.98
CA ALA A 257 12.97 -7.96 -15.89
C ALA A 257 12.24 -7.99 -14.52
N SER A 258 11.01 -7.46 -14.43
CA SER A 258 10.20 -7.58 -13.20
C SER A 258 9.99 -9.03 -12.80
N LEU A 259 9.67 -9.91 -13.75
CA LEU A 259 9.48 -11.34 -13.49
C LEU A 259 10.77 -12.01 -13.01
N TYR A 260 11.91 -11.69 -13.62
CA TYR A 260 13.21 -12.22 -13.21
C TYR A 260 13.55 -11.85 -11.76
N MET A 261 13.36 -10.58 -11.40
CA MET A 261 13.59 -10.09 -10.04
C MET A 261 12.65 -10.76 -9.03
N LEU A 262 11.37 -10.93 -9.39
CA LEU A 262 10.37 -11.59 -8.56
C LEU A 262 10.66 -13.06 -8.31
N GLN A 263 11.24 -13.77 -9.27
CA GLN A 263 11.58 -15.20 -9.14
C GLN A 263 12.84 -15.47 -8.31
N GLY A 264 13.40 -14.45 -7.66
CA GLY A 264 14.63 -14.56 -6.88
C GLY A 264 15.89 -14.55 -7.77
N GLY A 265 15.83 -13.84 -8.90
CA GLY A 265 17.03 -13.47 -9.64
C GLY A 265 18.03 -12.71 -8.77
N GLU A 266 19.29 -12.62 -9.22
CA GLU A 266 20.26 -11.74 -8.57
C GLU A 266 19.70 -10.31 -8.52
N GLN A 267 19.90 -9.63 -7.37
CA GLN A 267 19.54 -8.23 -7.23
C GLN A 267 20.27 -7.44 -8.32
N VAL A 268 19.52 -6.65 -9.09
CA VAL A 268 20.08 -5.81 -10.14
C VAL A 268 20.68 -4.57 -9.48
N GLU A 269 21.97 -4.35 -9.69
CA GLU A 269 22.75 -3.25 -9.12
C GLU A 269 23.16 -2.22 -10.19
N ASP A 270 23.62 -1.05 -9.75
CA ASP A 270 24.16 -0.03 -10.65
C ASP A 270 25.30 -0.55 -11.54
N GLY A 271 25.14 -0.40 -12.86
CA GLY A 271 26.12 -0.84 -13.86
C GLY A 271 25.96 -2.29 -14.32
N ASP A 272 25.02 -3.06 -13.76
CA ASP A 272 24.67 -4.37 -14.30
C ASP A 272 24.13 -4.26 -15.72
N THR A 273 24.26 -5.33 -16.49
CA THR A 273 23.81 -5.36 -17.89
C THR A 273 22.91 -6.54 -18.19
N ALA A 274 21.87 -6.31 -18.98
CA ALA A 274 20.99 -7.34 -19.52
C ALA A 274 20.89 -7.25 -21.04
N GLU A 275 20.72 -8.39 -21.71
CA GLU A 275 20.36 -8.41 -23.14
C GLU A 275 18.92 -7.93 -23.27
N GLY A 276 18.70 -6.88 -24.07
CA GLY A 276 17.40 -6.26 -24.24
C GLY A 276 17.06 -6.00 -25.71
N PRO A 277 16.01 -5.21 -25.96
CA PRO A 277 15.56 -4.88 -27.31
C PRO A 277 16.68 -4.31 -28.18
N GLY A 278 16.66 -4.62 -29.48
CA GLY A 278 17.68 -4.21 -30.44
C GLY A 278 18.94 -5.09 -30.49
N ASP A 279 18.87 -6.30 -29.92
CA ASP A 279 19.99 -7.27 -29.83
C ASP A 279 21.25 -6.63 -29.20
N MET A 280 21.04 -5.81 -28.17
CA MET A 280 22.10 -5.06 -27.48
C MET A 280 21.96 -5.15 -25.96
N ASN A 281 23.05 -4.79 -25.27
CA ASN A 281 23.03 -4.70 -23.82
C ASN A 281 22.32 -3.42 -23.39
N TRP A 282 21.62 -3.51 -22.27
CA TRP A 282 21.05 -2.40 -21.55
C TRP A 282 21.71 -2.36 -20.18
N MET A 283 22.15 -1.17 -19.77
CA MET A 283 22.81 -0.94 -18.50
C MET A 283 21.80 -0.46 -17.46
N ALA A 284 21.82 -1.07 -16.29
CA ALA A 284 21.01 -0.71 -15.14
C ALA A 284 21.61 0.49 -14.41
N MET A 285 20.73 1.36 -13.92
CA MET A 285 21.06 2.51 -13.10
C MET A 285 20.07 2.62 -11.95
N GLU A 286 20.57 2.52 -10.72
CA GLU A 286 19.74 2.67 -9.53
C GLU A 286 19.36 4.13 -9.31
N CYS A 287 18.06 4.36 -9.13
CA CYS A 287 17.46 5.68 -8.95
C CYS A 287 16.60 5.69 -7.68
N ILE A 288 16.82 6.71 -6.84
CA ILE A 288 16.07 6.95 -5.61
C ILE A 288 14.64 7.35 -5.94
N ASP A 289 14.48 8.21 -6.95
CA ASP A 289 13.18 8.65 -7.46
C ASP A 289 13.04 8.34 -8.95
N ALA A 290 11.81 7.97 -9.33
CA ALA A 290 11.37 7.88 -10.71
C ALA A 290 11.40 9.24 -11.42
N LEU A 291 11.56 9.23 -12.74
CA LEU A 291 11.48 10.43 -13.59
C LEU A 291 10.06 10.96 -13.74
N SER A 292 9.06 10.14 -13.42
CA SER A 292 7.65 10.50 -13.53
C SER A 292 6.89 10.11 -12.26
N ASP A 293 5.89 10.92 -11.91
CA ASP A 293 5.06 10.68 -10.74
C ASP A 293 4.40 9.29 -10.79
N PRO A 294 4.22 8.63 -9.64
CA PRO A 294 4.59 9.08 -8.30
C PRO A 294 6.06 8.81 -7.93
N PRO A 295 6.62 9.52 -6.92
CA PRO A 295 7.98 9.28 -6.44
C PRO A 295 8.11 7.89 -5.85
N ARG A 296 9.09 7.13 -6.35
CA ARG A 296 9.37 5.75 -5.97
C ARG A 296 10.77 5.33 -6.45
N PRO A 297 11.42 4.36 -5.79
CA PRO A 297 12.69 3.82 -6.24
C PRO A 297 12.52 3.07 -7.55
N THR A 298 13.48 3.25 -8.45
CA THR A 298 13.48 2.57 -9.75
C THR A 298 14.86 2.05 -10.16
N ILE A 299 14.85 1.05 -11.03
CA ILE A 299 16.02 0.65 -11.83
C ILE A 299 15.79 1.12 -13.25
N ARG A 300 16.62 2.06 -13.71
CA ARG A 300 16.54 2.63 -15.04
C ARG A 300 17.49 1.91 -16.00
N TRP A 301 16.93 1.37 -17.07
CA TRP A 301 17.66 0.73 -18.14
C TRP A 301 17.95 1.72 -19.27
N ILE A 302 19.21 1.78 -19.69
CA ILE A 302 19.68 2.61 -20.80
C ILE A 302 20.38 1.71 -21.82
N PRO A 303 20.03 1.76 -23.11
CA PRO A 303 20.68 0.95 -24.13
C PRO A 303 22.16 1.36 -24.27
N ASP A 304 23.05 0.38 -24.32
CA ASP A 304 24.50 0.58 -24.54
C ASP A 304 24.76 0.85 -26.04
N ASN A 305 24.47 2.09 -26.45
CA ASN A 305 24.68 2.57 -27.81
C ASN A 305 25.36 3.95 -27.84
N ASP A 306 25.72 4.43 -29.04
CA ASP A 306 26.44 5.71 -29.19
C ASP A 306 25.57 6.96 -28.90
N LYS A 307 24.30 6.80 -28.51
CA LYS A 307 23.37 7.90 -28.24
C LYS A 307 23.25 8.13 -26.73
N ASN A 308 23.58 9.35 -26.30
CA ASN A 308 23.47 9.73 -24.89
C ASN A 308 22.09 10.33 -24.58
N PRO A 309 21.38 9.84 -23.56
CA PRO A 309 20.17 10.50 -23.06
C PRO A 309 20.46 11.95 -22.64
N PRO A 310 19.46 12.85 -22.72
CA PRO A 310 19.51 14.16 -22.08
C PRO A 310 19.80 14.05 -20.58
N GLU A 311 20.46 15.05 -20.00
CA GLU A 311 20.87 15.05 -18.59
C GLU A 311 19.67 14.92 -17.64
N GLU A 312 18.50 15.44 -18.02
CA GLU A 312 17.27 15.31 -17.24
C GLU A 312 16.81 13.85 -17.09
N LEU A 313 17.07 12.99 -18.07
CA LEU A 313 16.72 11.57 -18.03
C LEU A 313 17.77 10.72 -17.29
N LEU A 314 18.89 11.34 -16.88
CA LEU A 314 19.94 10.72 -16.08
C LEU A 314 19.86 11.11 -14.60
N GLN A 315 18.88 11.94 -14.22
CA GLN A 315 18.67 12.31 -12.81
C GLN A 315 18.23 11.10 -12.00
N ARG A 316 18.88 10.87 -10.84
CA ARG A 316 18.64 9.71 -9.98
C ARG A 316 17.70 9.99 -8.80
N GLY A 317 17.11 11.19 -8.73
CA GLY A 317 16.42 11.66 -7.53
C GLY A 317 17.40 12.10 -6.43
N SER A 318 16.87 12.51 -5.29
CA SER A 318 17.67 12.90 -4.14
C SER A 318 16.95 12.48 -2.88
N LEU A 319 17.66 11.85 -1.94
CA LEU A 319 17.13 11.74 -0.59
C LEU A 319 16.84 13.17 -0.10
N PRO A 320 15.70 13.41 0.59
CA PRO A 320 15.50 14.69 1.24
C PRO A 320 16.74 15.00 2.07
N ALA A 321 17.25 16.23 1.95
CA ALA A 321 18.38 16.65 2.77
C ALA A 321 18.00 16.34 4.22
N ASN A 322 18.76 15.47 4.89
CA ASN A 322 18.56 15.24 6.31
C ASN A 322 18.59 16.64 6.97
N GLU A 323 17.50 17.06 7.59
CA GLU A 323 17.46 18.28 8.42
C GLU A 323 18.26 18.07 9.73
N ASP A 324 19.31 17.23 9.70
CA ASP A 324 20.14 16.87 10.84
C ASP A 324 21.58 17.43 10.73
N GLU A 325 21.90 18.25 9.71
CA GLU A 325 23.23 18.88 9.58
C GLU A 325 23.28 20.40 9.80
N ASP A 326 22.23 21.05 10.32
CA ASP A 326 22.26 22.46 10.74
C ASP A 326 21.55 22.71 12.09
N PHE A 327 21.59 21.75 13.04
CA PHE A 327 21.37 22.09 14.45
C PHE A 327 22.65 22.74 14.98
N ASP A 328 22.83 24.04 14.70
CA ASP A 328 23.89 24.87 15.26
C ASP A 328 23.89 24.73 16.79
N GLU A 329 24.87 24.00 17.32
CA GLU A 329 25.15 23.81 18.75
C GLU A 329 25.51 25.13 19.48
N ASP A 330 25.54 26.26 18.77
CA ASP A 330 25.97 27.58 19.25
C ASP A 330 24.82 28.52 19.69
N HIS A 331 23.58 28.02 19.82
CA HIS A 331 22.43 28.81 20.33
C HIS A 331 21.79 28.32 21.63
N LEU A 332 22.56 27.62 22.48
CA LEU A 332 22.26 27.53 23.91
C LEU A 332 22.81 28.76 24.65
N THR A 333 22.12 29.90 24.53
CA THR A 333 22.29 30.98 25.52
C THR A 333 21.52 30.62 26.78
N ASP A 334 22.24 30.38 27.87
CA ASP A 334 21.74 30.25 29.25
C ASP A 334 20.98 31.52 29.71
N GLU A 335 19.70 31.66 29.32
CA GLU A 335 18.78 32.61 29.94
C GLU A 335 17.63 31.83 30.62
N PRO A 336 17.46 31.94 31.95
CA PRO A 336 16.42 31.22 32.66
C PRO A 336 15.06 31.85 32.37
N PHE A 337 14.21 31.17 31.60
CA PHE A 337 12.81 31.56 31.44
C PHE A 337 12.06 31.33 32.74
N GLY A 338 11.51 32.44 33.27
CA GLY A 338 10.89 32.52 34.58
C GLY A 338 9.62 31.69 34.73
N GLU A 339 9.48 31.17 35.94
CA GLU A 339 8.29 30.57 36.52
C GLU A 339 7.02 31.39 36.23
N LYS A 340 6.11 30.82 35.43
CA LYS A 340 4.67 30.90 35.69
C LYS A 340 4.03 29.57 35.33
N PRO A 341 3.48 28.81 36.30
CA PRO A 341 2.71 27.63 35.98
C PRO A 341 1.42 28.05 35.26
N PHE A 342 1.11 27.35 34.17
CA PHE A 342 -0.17 27.42 33.50
C PHE A 342 -1.21 26.83 34.45
N VAL A 343 -2.12 27.66 34.95
CA VAL A 343 -3.26 27.23 35.77
C VAL A 343 -4.47 27.22 34.84
N ASP A 344 -5.02 26.04 34.58
CA ASP A 344 -6.30 25.87 33.89
C ASP A 344 -7.42 26.36 34.82
N PRO A 345 -8.25 27.35 34.44
CA PRO A 345 -9.26 27.93 35.31
C PRO A 345 -10.47 27.03 35.63
N GLU A 346 -10.60 25.86 35.00
CA GLU A 346 -11.78 24.99 35.17
C GLU A 346 -11.47 23.58 35.71
N PHE A 347 -10.23 23.29 36.10
CA PHE A 347 -9.87 22.05 36.80
C PHE A 347 -9.98 22.25 38.31
N ASN A 348 -10.99 21.64 38.95
CA ASN A 348 -11.15 21.66 40.41
C ASN A 348 -10.70 20.31 40.99
N ASP A 349 -9.50 20.27 41.54
CA ASP A 349 -8.86 19.08 42.13
C ASP A 349 -9.52 18.57 43.43
N ASP A 350 -10.56 19.23 43.93
CA ASP A 350 -11.20 18.92 45.22
C ASP A 350 -12.34 17.87 45.13
N ASP A 351 -12.71 17.36 43.95
CA ASP A 351 -13.83 16.40 43.79
C ASP A 351 -13.41 14.92 43.60
N PHE A 352 -12.11 14.58 43.72
CA PHE A 352 -11.61 13.21 43.47
C PHE A 352 -11.11 12.43 44.70
N LEU A 353 -11.44 12.88 45.92
CA LEU A 353 -11.01 12.22 47.17
C LEU A 353 -12.12 12.04 48.22
N GLU A 354 -13.33 11.68 47.81
CA GLU A 354 -14.35 11.16 48.73
C GLU A 354 -15.14 10.01 48.08
N ASP A 355 -14.59 8.80 48.09
CA ASP A 355 -15.37 7.53 48.18
C ASP A 355 -14.44 6.31 48.40
N GLU A 356 -13.65 6.34 49.47
CA GLU A 356 -13.00 5.15 50.04
C GLU A 356 -13.72 4.80 51.35
N ALA A 357 -14.81 4.04 51.22
CA ALA A 357 -15.53 3.49 52.36
C ALA A 357 -16.17 2.15 51.99
N PHE A 358 -15.39 1.10 51.78
CA PHE A 358 -15.83 -0.27 52.08
C PHE A 358 -14.60 -1.19 52.12
N LEU A 359 -14.31 -1.71 53.31
CA LEU A 359 -13.76 -3.04 53.63
C LEU A 359 -12.93 -2.93 54.93
N ASP A 360 -13.65 -2.83 56.04
CA ASP A 360 -13.17 -3.34 57.31
C ASP A 360 -13.92 -4.65 57.60
N ASP A 361 -13.25 -5.50 58.37
CA ASP A 361 -13.75 -6.70 59.05
C ASP A 361 -13.90 -7.97 58.16
N ASP A 362 -13.26 -9.11 58.45
CA ASP A 362 -12.50 -9.47 59.64
C ASP A 362 -12.04 -10.95 59.52
N LEU A 363 -11.09 -11.31 60.40
CA LEU A 363 -10.84 -12.64 60.98
C LEU A 363 -9.83 -13.60 60.31
N ASP A 364 -8.63 -13.51 60.89
CA ASP A 364 -8.02 -14.54 61.74
C ASP A 364 -7.49 -15.83 61.13
N GLY A 365 -6.22 -16.05 61.44
CA GLY A 365 -5.90 -17.20 62.28
C GLY A 365 -4.73 -18.03 61.81
N ASP A 366 -3.54 -17.57 62.19
CA ASP A 366 -2.49 -18.33 62.87
C ASP A 366 -2.07 -19.73 62.35
N ASP A 367 -0.74 -19.81 62.27
CA ASP A 367 0.08 -20.86 62.87
C ASP A 367 0.63 -22.02 62.02
N LEU A 368 1.95 -21.92 61.86
CA LEU A 368 2.98 -22.92 62.17
C LEU A 368 3.48 -23.86 61.06
N ASP A 369 4.77 -23.65 60.78
CA ASP A 369 5.86 -24.62 60.86
C ASP A 369 6.02 -25.76 59.85
N GLU A 370 7.21 -25.71 59.26
CA GLU A 370 8.20 -26.79 59.14
C GLU A 370 8.04 -27.89 58.07
N ASP A 371 9.20 -28.10 57.44
CA ASP A 371 9.75 -29.32 56.87
C ASP A 371 9.39 -29.76 55.44
N ALA A 372 10.43 -29.63 54.59
CA ALA A 372 10.67 -30.41 53.38
C ALA A 372 10.95 -31.91 53.70
N PRO A 373 11.48 -32.71 52.74
CA PRO A 373 10.88 -33.25 51.53
C PRO A 373 10.80 -34.80 51.58
N GLY A 374 10.06 -35.46 50.67
CA GLY A 374 10.27 -36.91 50.48
C GLY A 374 9.25 -37.71 49.66
N ASN A 375 9.74 -38.21 48.52
CA ASN A 375 9.57 -39.56 47.95
C ASN A 375 8.22 -40.08 47.38
N HIS A 376 8.28 -40.42 46.08
CA HIS A 376 7.87 -41.66 45.38
C HIS A 376 6.80 -42.57 46.01
N PRO A 377 5.87 -43.11 45.18
CA PRO A 377 6.19 -44.20 44.24
C PRO A 377 6.19 -43.78 42.77
#